data_AF-A0A3L0VW93-F1
#
_entry.id   AF-A0A3L0VW93-F1
#
_cell.length_a   1.000
_cell.length_b   1.000
_cell.length_c   1.000
_cell.angle_alpha   90.00
_cell.angle_beta   90.00
_cell.angle_gamma   90.00
#
_symmetry.space_group_name_H-M   'P 1'
#
loop_
_entity.id
_entity.type
_entity.pdbx_description
1 polymer ?
#
loop_
_entity_poly.entity_id
_entity_poly.type
_entity_poly.pdbx_seq_one_letter_code
_entity_poly.pdbx_strand_id
1 'polypeptide(L)' 'MSKQQREDTTVRINGPRRMRLERKAIETSFKCSSTIKMSDIVNWLIDNRLEEAASAIERERKEGNA' A
#
# COMPACT_ATOMS: atom_id res chain seq x y z
N MET A 1 -10.78 7.05 -28.36
CA MET A 1 -10.83 7.06 -26.88
C MET A 1 -9.51 7.63 -26.38
N SER A 2 -9.52 8.83 -25.78
CA SER A 2 -8.32 9.40 -25.17
C SER A 2 -7.91 8.52 -23.99
N LYS A 3 -6.69 7.98 -24.00
CA LYS A 3 -6.11 7.35 -22.80
C LYS A 3 -6.09 8.40 -21.70
N GLN A 4 -6.80 8.17 -20.60
CA GLN A 4 -6.62 8.97 -19.38
C GLN A 4 -5.13 8.97 -19.04
N GLN A 5 -4.58 10.16 -18.86
CA GLN A 5 -3.19 10.33 -18.49
C GLN A 5 -3.01 9.79 -17.07
N ARG A 6 -2.01 8.93 -16.85
CA ARG A 6 -1.73 8.40 -15.51
C ARG A 6 -1.19 9.52 -14.64
N GLU A 7 -1.83 9.74 -13.49
CA GLU A 7 -1.38 10.68 -12.46
C GLU A 7 -0.72 9.90 -11.32
N ASP A 8 0.48 9.37 -11.57
CA ASP A 8 1.23 8.63 -10.56
C ASP A 8 1.78 9.59 -9.48
N THR A 9 1.82 9.16 -8.22
CA THR A 9 2.33 9.94 -7.07
C THR A 9 3.34 9.15 -6.24
N THR A 10 4.07 9.81 -5.35
CA THR A 10 5.05 9.20 -4.45
C THR A 10 4.62 9.32 -2.99
N VAL A 11 4.62 8.20 -2.27
CA VAL A 11 4.34 8.16 -0.82
C VAL A 11 5.63 7.85 -0.05
N ARG A 12 5.89 8.61 1.01
CA ARG A 12 7.06 8.39 1.87
C ARG A 12 6.84 7.19 2.78
N ILE A 13 7.68 6.17 2.61
CA ILE A 13 7.81 5.03 3.52
C ILE A 13 9.28 4.87 3.94
N ASN A 14 9.51 4.38 5.16
CA ASN A 14 10.89 4.15 5.63
C ASN A 14 11.49 2.87 5.00
N GLY A 15 12.82 2.74 5.06
CA GLY A 15 13.56 1.60 4.50
C GLY A 15 13.05 0.22 4.93
N PRO A 16 12.86 -0.03 6.25
CA PRO A 16 12.34 -1.32 6.72
C PRO A 16 10.95 -1.67 6.20
N ARG A 17 10.02 -0.71 6.16
CA ARG A 17 8.67 -0.93 5.60
C ARG A 17 8.73 -1.22 4.10
N ARG A 18 9.58 -0.49 3.36
CA ARG A 18 9.82 -0.74 1.94
C ARG A 18 10.35 -2.15 1.69
N MET A 19 11.38 -2.57 2.43
CA MET A 19 11.94 -3.92 2.31
C MET A 19 10.91 -5.01 2.62
N ARG A 20 10.06 -4.80 3.63
CA ARG A 20 8.98 -5.75 3.96
C ARG A 20 7.98 -5.87 2.82
N LEU A 21 7.59 -4.74 2.21
CA LEU A 21 6.68 -4.71 1.06
C LEU A 21 7.28 -5.42 -0.15
N GLU A 22 8.55 -5.17 -0.45
CA GLU A 22 9.29 -5.81 -1.55
C GLU A 22 9.36 -7.34 -1.37
N ARG A 23 9.71 -7.80 -0.15
CA ARG A 23 9.71 -9.24 0.15
C ARG A 23 8.35 -9.88 -0.06
N LYS A 24 7.26 -9.20 0.34
CA LYS A 24 5.91 -9.73 0.10
C LYS A 24 5.50 -9.73 -1.36
N ALA A 25 5.91 -8.74 -2.15
CA ALA A 25 5.72 -8.78 -3.59
C ALA A 25 6.44 -10.00 -4.22
N ILE A 26 7.68 -10.28 -3.83
CA ILE A 26 8.45 -11.44 -4.30
C ILE A 26 7.79 -12.76 -3.89
N GLU A 27 7.46 -12.93 -2.61
CA GLU A 27 6.82 -14.14 -2.11
C GLU A 27 5.48 -14.41 -2.79
N THR A 28 4.67 -13.37 -2.98
CA THR A 28 3.36 -13.48 -3.65
C THR A 28 3.55 -13.83 -5.12
N SER A 29 4.55 -13.21 -5.77
CA SER A 29 4.88 -13.54 -7.16
C SER A 29 5.22 -15.03 -7.34
N PHE A 30 6.02 -15.57 -6.42
CA PHE A 30 6.38 -16.98 -6.41
C PHE A 30 5.13 -17.88 -6.24
N LYS A 31 4.27 -17.56 -5.26
CA LYS A 31 3.06 -18.34 -4.97
C LYS A 31 2.03 -18.30 -6.10
N CYS A 32 1.93 -17.18 -6.80
CA CYS A 32 0.95 -16.99 -7.88
C CYS A 32 1.51 -17.34 -9.26
N SER A 33 2.78 -17.74 -9.35
CA SER A 33 3.50 -17.98 -10.61
C SER A 33 3.36 -16.82 -11.62
N SER A 34 3.25 -15.59 -11.12
CA SER A 34 3.10 -14.36 -11.92
C SER A 34 3.82 -13.20 -11.25
N THR A 35 4.25 -12.21 -12.02
CA THR A 35 4.95 -11.05 -11.46
C THR A 35 3.98 -10.11 -10.75
N ILE A 36 4.15 -9.96 -9.43
CA ILE A 36 3.45 -9.00 -8.59
C ILE A 36 4.40 -7.88 -8.19
N LYS A 37 4.03 -6.63 -8.45
CA LYS A 37 4.78 -5.44 -8.08
C LYS A 37 4.34 -4.94 -6.70
N MET A 38 5.21 -4.17 -6.05
CA MET A 38 4.85 -3.48 -4.80
C MET A 38 3.61 -2.58 -4.97
N SER A 39 3.47 -1.94 -6.13
CA SER A 39 2.32 -1.10 -6.46
C SER A 39 1.01 -1.88 -6.48
N ASP A 40 1.02 -3.14 -6.91
CA ASP A 40 -0.20 -3.94 -6.99
C ASP A 40 -0.75 -4.22 -5.59
N ILE A 41 0.14 -4.51 -4.64
CA ILE A 41 -0.21 -4.67 -3.22
C ILE A 41 -0.70 -3.35 -2.63
N VAL A 42 0.01 -2.24 -2.89
CA VAL A 42 -0.37 -0.92 -2.34
C VAL A 42 -1.72 -0.47 -2.87
N ASN A 43 -1.97 -0.61 -4.18
CA ASN A 43 -3.24 -0.25 -4.79
C ASN A 43 -4.37 -1.12 -4.22
N TRP A 44 -4.16 -2.44 -4.08
CA TRP A 44 -5.16 -3.30 -3.44
C TRP A 44 -5.47 -2.87 -2.00
N LEU A 45 -4.46 -2.48 -1.22
CA LEU A 45 -4.66 -1.97 0.14
C LEU A 45 -5.45 -0.66 0.17
N ILE A 46 -5.19 0.25 -0.77
CA ILE A 46 -5.94 1.51 -0.89
C ILE A 46 -7.40 1.20 -1.24
N ASP A 47 -7.64 0.36 -2.25
CA ASP A 47 -8.99 0.08 -2.73
C ASP A 47 -9.85 -0.68 -1.70
N ASN A 48 -9.22 -1.49 -0.83
CA ASN A 48 -9.93 -2.42 0.05
C ASN A 48 -9.82 -2.10 1.56
N ARG A 49 -8.83 -1.31 1.99
CA ARG A 49 -8.51 -1.12 3.43
C ARG A 49 -8.25 0.34 3.81
N LEU A 50 -8.51 1.32 2.92
CA LEU A 50 -8.30 2.73 3.21
C LEU A 50 -9.08 3.22 4.44
N GLU A 51 -10.37 2.92 4.52
CA GLU A 51 -11.23 3.37 5.62
C GLU A 51 -10.81 2.81 6.98
N GLU A 52 -10.40 1.54 7.02
CA GLU A 52 -9.89 0.89 8.22
C GLU A 52 -8.57 1.54 8.67
N ALA A 53 -7.66 1.81 7.73
CA ALA A 53 -6.39 2.47 8.03
C ALA A 53 -6.61 3.90 8.55
N ALA A 54 -7.50 4.66 7.91
CA ALA A 54 -7.84 6.02 8.34
C ALA A 54 -8.44 6.04 9.74
N SER A 55 -9.44 5.18 10.00
CA SER A 55 -10.10 5.06 11.30
C SER A 55 -9.14 4.69 12.42
N ALA A 56 -8.19 3.78 12.16
CA ALA A 56 -7.17 3.40 13.13
C ALA A 56 -6.26 4.58 13.51
N ILE A 57 -5.80 5.34 12.50
CA ILE A 57 -4.95 6.52 12.72
C ILE A 57 -5.69 7.59 13.52
N GLU A 58 -6.97 7.85 13.21
CA GLU A 58 -7.78 8.81 13.97
C GLU A 58 -7.90 8.42 15.43
N ARG A 59 -8.16 7.13 15.72
CA ARG A 59 -8.26 6.62 17.09
C ARG A 59 -6.94 6.80 17.84
N GLU A 60 -5.83 6.36 17.26
CA GLU A 60 -4.49 6.49 17.86
C GLU A 60 -4.16 7.95 18.19
N ARG A 61 -4.55 8.89 17.34
CA ARG A 61 -4.34 10.33 17.60
C ARG A 61 -5.28 10.90 18.64
N LYS A 62 -6.51 10.42 18.76
CA LYS A 62 -7.44 10.87 19.80
C LYS A 62 -7.01 10.36 21.18
N GLU A 63 -6.59 9.11 21.26
CA GLU A 63 -6.10 8.49 22.50
C GLU A 63 -4.73 9.03 22.93
N GLY A 64 -3.83 9.35 21.99
CA GLY A 64 -2.53 9.96 22.31
C GLY A 64 -2.58 11.45 22.67
N ASN A 65 -3.73 12.12 22.50
CA ASN A 65 -3.97 13.51 22.91
C ASN A 65 -4.89 13.63 24.15
N ALA A 66 -5.26 12.50 24.76
CA ALA A 66 -6.03 12.41 26.00
C ALA A 66 -5.09 12.08 27.17
#